data_AF-A0A520HHR7-F1
#
_entry.id   AF-A0A520HHR7-F1
#
_cell.length_a   1.000
_cell.length_b   1.000
_cell.length_c   1.000
_cell.angle_alpha   90.00
_cell.angle_beta   90.00
_cell.angle_gamma   90.00
#
_symmetry.space_group_name_H-M   'P 1'
#
loop_
_entity.id
_entity.type
_entity.pdbx_description
1 polymer ?
#
loop_
_entity_poly.entity_id
_entity_poly.type
_entity_poly.pdbx_seq_one_letter_code
_entity_poly.pdbx_strand_id
1 'polypeptide(L)'
;MSRSSLLRSAALLCCIASAASAQTSAKPSRVNPLTVPSTLPFQAPRFDQIKDTDYQPALEQGMAEQIAEMKAIANNPAAPTFANTIEAMERSGRTLDRASQAFFGVSQANTNDALDAVRSAEAPKLAQHSDAIYLDPKLFARVQALYAKKDSLGLDAEQRHVLEIYHSDFLHAGAQLNDADKGKLRLLNTQISTATTDFQQKLLAGTKAGALVVDDKAKLAGLSDAEVAAAAEGAKERGMPGKYVLSLQNTTQQPALASLSDRATRAALFEKSWNRSQRGDANDTRALIQKIAQLRAQKAQLLDYPNYAAYSLYDQMAKTPAAAKGFMTQL
;
A
#
# COMPACT_ATOMS: atom_id res chain seq x y z
N MET A 1 -93.84 -10.35 -30.55
CA MET A 1 -93.93 -10.04 -32.00
C MET A 1 -92.59 -9.45 -32.44
N SER A 2 -92.03 -9.95 -33.55
CA SER A 2 -90.86 -9.48 -34.33
C SER A 2 -89.50 -9.40 -33.62
N ARG A 3 -88.50 -10.28 -33.85
CA ARG A 3 -87.59 -10.50 -35.00
C ARG A 3 -86.50 -9.42 -35.23
N SER A 4 -85.24 -9.91 -35.18
CA SER A 4 -84.03 -9.51 -35.94
C SER A 4 -83.32 -8.22 -35.49
N SER A 5 -81.99 -8.05 -35.47
CA SER A 5 -80.92 -8.64 -36.29
C SER A 5 -79.52 -8.38 -35.68
N LEU A 6 -78.54 -9.19 -36.12
CA LEU A 6 -77.10 -9.20 -35.84
C LEU A 6 -76.34 -7.87 -36.03
N LEU A 7 -75.24 -7.65 -35.28
CA LEU A 7 -73.89 -7.40 -35.84
C LEU A 7 -72.76 -7.42 -34.78
N ARG A 8 -71.54 -7.63 -35.28
CA ARG A 8 -70.36 -8.25 -34.66
C ARG A 8 -69.38 -7.26 -33.98
N SER A 9 -68.75 -7.79 -32.92
CA SER A 9 -67.31 -7.78 -32.58
C SER A 9 -66.51 -6.52 -32.15
N ALA A 10 -65.87 -6.75 -30.99
CA ALA A 10 -64.48 -6.43 -30.59
C ALA A 10 -64.15 -5.04 -30.00
N ALA A 11 -63.87 -5.02 -28.69
CA ALA A 11 -62.96 -4.06 -28.05
C ALA A 11 -62.26 -4.70 -26.83
N LEU A 12 -60.96 -4.41 -26.73
CA LEU A 12 -59.94 -4.93 -25.82
C LEU A 12 -60.28 -4.79 -24.32
N LEU A 13 -60.01 -5.86 -23.56
CA LEU A 13 -59.91 -5.85 -22.10
C LEU A 13 -58.55 -5.25 -21.68
N CYS A 14 -58.56 -4.15 -20.94
CA CYS A 14 -57.39 -3.60 -20.25
C CYS A 14 -57.51 -3.94 -18.75
N CYS A 15 -56.83 -5.00 -18.30
CA CYS A 15 -56.75 -5.36 -16.89
C CYS A 15 -55.54 -4.65 -16.25
N ILE A 16 -55.82 -3.71 -15.35
CA ILE A 16 -54.82 -3.04 -14.52
C ILE A 16 -54.52 -3.97 -13.33
N ALA A 17 -53.37 -4.64 -13.35
CA ALA A 17 -52.87 -5.38 -12.20
C ALA A 17 -52.04 -4.45 -11.31
N SER A 18 -52.56 -4.15 -10.10
CA SER A 18 -51.84 -3.41 -9.07
C SER A 18 -50.82 -4.34 -8.41
N ALA A 19 -49.54 -4.16 -8.70
CA ALA A 19 -48.44 -4.87 -8.05
C ALA A 19 -48.02 -4.11 -6.78
N ALA A 20 -48.37 -4.65 -5.62
CA ALA A 20 -47.84 -4.22 -4.34
C ALA A 20 -46.32 -4.45 -4.32
N SER A 21 -45.55 -3.38 -4.14
CA SER A 21 -44.09 -3.44 -3.99
C SER A 21 -43.73 -4.04 -2.63
N ALA A 22 -43.21 -5.27 -2.65
CA ALA A 22 -42.55 -5.85 -1.49
C ALA A 22 -41.24 -5.08 -1.24
N GLN A 23 -41.27 -4.16 -0.27
CA GLN A 23 -40.06 -3.59 0.30
C GLN A 23 -39.31 -4.68 1.07
N THR A 24 -38.25 -5.21 0.46
CA THR A 24 -37.25 -5.99 1.17
C THR A 24 -36.57 -5.09 2.19
N SER A 25 -36.89 -5.30 3.47
CA SER A 25 -36.17 -4.67 4.58
C SER A 25 -34.71 -5.11 4.54
N ALA A 26 -33.82 -4.22 4.10
CA ALA A 26 -32.38 -4.44 4.14
C ALA A 26 -31.97 -4.67 5.60
N LYS A 27 -31.26 -5.79 5.87
CA LYS A 27 -30.59 -5.99 7.17
C LYS A 27 -29.71 -4.76 7.44
N PRO A 28 -29.66 -4.24 8.69
CA PRO A 28 -28.77 -3.14 9.01
C PRO A 28 -27.34 -3.54 8.64
N SER A 29 -26.71 -2.74 7.77
CA SER A 29 -25.33 -2.98 7.36
C SER A 29 -24.45 -2.92 8.60
N ARG A 30 -23.65 -3.97 8.81
CA ARG A 30 -22.61 -3.97 9.84
C ARG A 30 -21.71 -2.76 9.62
N VAL A 31 -21.58 -1.91 10.64
CA VAL A 31 -20.64 -0.78 10.61
C VAL A 31 -19.21 -1.33 10.48
N ASN A 32 -18.44 -0.77 9.56
CA ASN A 32 -17.05 -1.17 9.36
C ASN A 32 -16.21 -0.71 10.58
N PRO A 33 -15.53 -1.62 11.31
CA PRO A 33 -14.79 -1.27 12.52
C PRO A 33 -13.59 -0.34 12.26
N LEU A 34 -13.15 -0.19 11.01
CA LEU A 34 -12.05 0.68 10.62
C LEU A 34 -12.50 2.13 10.37
N THR A 35 -13.81 2.40 10.26
CA THR A 35 -14.34 3.74 9.94
C THR A 35 -14.79 4.53 11.17
N VAL A 36 -14.62 3.96 12.36
CA VAL A 36 -14.94 4.60 13.64
C VAL A 36 -13.79 4.47 14.63
N PRO A 37 -13.61 5.42 15.58
CA PRO A 37 -12.63 5.28 16.65
C PRO A 37 -12.85 4.02 17.48
N SER A 38 -11.78 3.27 17.74
CA SER A 38 -11.85 2.08 18.59
C SER A 38 -12.11 2.46 20.04
N THR A 39 -12.91 1.64 20.71
CA THR A 39 -13.21 1.75 22.14
C THR A 39 -12.23 0.99 23.03
N LEU A 40 -11.26 0.28 22.45
CA LEU A 40 -10.20 -0.40 23.22
C LEU A 40 -9.19 0.61 23.79
N PRO A 41 -8.43 0.24 24.84
CA PRO A 41 -7.35 1.07 25.36
C PRO A 41 -6.42 1.58 24.24
N PHE A 42 -6.06 2.86 24.33
CA PHE A 42 -5.23 3.56 23.33
C PHE A 42 -5.79 3.52 21.89
N GLN A 43 -7.10 3.27 21.73
CA GLN A 43 -7.76 3.05 20.44
C GLN A 43 -7.17 1.88 19.63
N ALA A 44 -6.67 0.83 20.30
CA ALA A 44 -6.14 -0.35 19.62
C ALA A 44 -7.12 -0.92 18.58
N PRO A 45 -6.69 -1.34 17.38
CA PRO A 45 -7.58 -1.88 16.36
C PRO A 45 -8.39 -3.09 16.88
N ARG A 46 -9.69 -3.14 16.55
CA ARG A 46 -10.59 -4.25 16.87
C ARG A 46 -10.30 -5.47 15.98
N PHE A 47 -9.11 -6.06 16.07
CA PHE A 47 -8.74 -7.25 15.28
C PHE A 47 -9.66 -8.45 15.54
N ASP A 48 -10.36 -8.46 16.68
CA ASP A 48 -11.43 -9.40 16.99
C ASP A 48 -12.66 -9.26 16.07
N GLN A 49 -12.81 -8.11 15.42
CA GLN A 49 -13.97 -7.78 14.58
C GLN A 49 -13.61 -7.52 13.12
N ILE A 50 -12.40 -7.04 12.82
CA ILE A 50 -11.97 -6.71 11.46
C ILE A 50 -11.92 -7.99 10.60
N LYS A 51 -12.50 -7.91 9.40
CA LYS A 51 -12.43 -8.95 8.37
C LYS A 51 -11.68 -8.42 7.15
N ASP A 52 -11.12 -9.30 6.33
CA ASP A 52 -10.40 -8.89 5.12
C ASP A 52 -11.26 -8.02 4.19
N THR A 53 -12.57 -8.31 4.12
CA THR A 53 -13.55 -7.55 3.33
C THR A 53 -13.79 -6.12 3.84
N ASP A 54 -13.32 -5.77 5.03
CA ASP A 54 -13.51 -4.44 5.61
C ASP A 54 -12.44 -3.44 5.13
N TYR A 55 -11.24 -3.91 4.71
CA TYR A 55 -10.12 -3.03 4.44
C TYR A 55 -10.34 -2.14 3.21
N GLN A 56 -10.65 -2.72 2.05
CA GLN A 56 -10.79 -1.93 0.82
C GLN A 56 -11.88 -0.85 0.94
N PRO A 57 -13.11 -1.17 1.41
CA PRO A 57 -14.13 -0.13 1.59
C PRO A 57 -13.71 0.97 2.58
N ALA A 58 -12.99 0.64 3.65
CA ALA A 58 -12.51 1.62 4.63
C ALA A 58 -11.40 2.52 4.07
N LEU A 59 -10.49 1.96 3.27
CA LEU A 59 -9.44 2.72 2.57
C LEU A 59 -10.05 3.68 1.56
N GLU A 60 -10.98 3.21 0.72
CA GLU A 60 -11.66 4.04 -0.28
C GLU A 60 -12.51 5.14 0.37
N GLN A 61 -13.25 4.80 1.43
CA GLN A 61 -13.99 5.79 2.22
C GLN A 61 -13.04 6.84 2.82
N GLY A 62 -11.96 6.40 3.47
CA GLY A 62 -10.99 7.29 4.09
C GLY A 62 -10.30 8.23 3.10
N MET A 63 -9.95 7.74 1.91
CA MET A 63 -9.41 8.59 0.83
C MET A 63 -10.43 9.64 0.41
N ALA A 64 -11.70 9.26 0.20
CA ALA A 64 -12.75 10.19 -0.19
C ALA A 64 -13.00 11.28 0.86
N GLU A 65 -13.07 10.90 2.14
CA GLU A 65 -13.21 11.83 3.28
C GLU A 65 -12.03 12.80 3.33
N GLN A 66 -10.80 12.30 3.28
CA GLN A 66 -9.62 13.16 3.35
C GLN A 66 -9.53 14.13 2.17
N ILE A 67 -9.86 13.69 0.95
CA ILE A 67 -9.91 14.60 -0.21
C ILE A 67 -10.96 15.70 -0.02
N ALA A 68 -12.11 15.41 0.60
CA ALA A 68 -13.11 16.42 0.91
C ALA A 68 -12.60 17.44 1.94
N GLU A 69 -11.94 16.97 3.00
CA GLU A 69 -11.32 17.82 4.03
C GLU A 69 -10.22 18.72 3.42
N MET A 70 -9.34 18.15 2.59
CA MET A 70 -8.29 18.88 1.89
C MET A 70 -8.87 19.93 0.95
N LYS A 71 -9.95 19.63 0.22
CA LYS A 71 -10.66 20.62 -0.60
C LYS A 71 -11.26 21.75 0.24
N ALA A 72 -11.78 21.45 1.42
CA ALA A 72 -12.31 22.48 2.33
C ALA A 72 -11.19 23.43 2.80
N ILE A 73 -10.01 22.89 3.13
CA ILE A 73 -8.82 23.68 3.49
C ILE A 73 -8.36 24.54 2.31
N ALA A 74 -8.22 23.93 1.13
CA ALA A 74 -7.76 24.60 -0.10
C ALA A 74 -8.65 25.80 -0.48
N ASN A 75 -9.96 25.65 -0.30
CA ASN A 75 -10.96 26.64 -0.69
C ASN A 75 -11.45 27.53 0.46
N ASN A 76 -10.83 27.46 1.65
CA ASN A 76 -11.21 28.33 2.76
C ASN A 76 -10.99 29.81 2.39
N PRO A 77 -12.04 30.66 2.39
CA PRO A 77 -11.92 32.04 1.93
C PRO A 77 -11.12 32.94 2.89
N ALA A 78 -10.95 32.53 4.16
CA ALA A 78 -10.12 33.25 5.10
C ALA A 78 -8.64 33.19 4.70
N ALA A 79 -7.90 34.24 5.03
CA ALA A 79 -6.45 34.26 4.86
C ALA A 79 -5.81 33.04 5.56
N PRO A 80 -4.77 32.42 4.99
CA PRO A 80 -4.11 31.27 5.60
C PRO A 80 -3.60 31.59 7.00
N THR A 81 -3.91 30.71 7.95
CA THR A 81 -3.34 30.67 9.29
C THR A 81 -2.79 29.26 9.54
N PHE A 82 -1.89 29.11 10.52
CA PHE A 82 -1.39 27.78 10.91
C PHE A 82 -2.56 26.83 11.23
N ALA A 83 -3.53 27.29 12.03
CA ALA A 83 -4.70 26.51 12.42
C ALA A 83 -5.59 26.09 11.23
N ASN A 84 -5.88 27.02 10.30
CA ASN A 84 -6.79 26.74 9.19
C ASN A 84 -6.14 26.05 7.98
N THR A 85 -4.83 25.81 8.04
CA THR A 85 -4.06 25.18 6.96
C THR A 85 -3.27 24.00 7.50
N ILE A 86 -2.17 24.21 8.23
CA ILE A 86 -1.28 23.11 8.67
C ILE A 86 -1.96 22.23 9.72
N GLU A 87 -2.52 22.81 10.78
CA GLU A 87 -3.21 22.02 11.81
C GLU A 87 -4.45 21.31 11.23
N ALA A 88 -5.20 21.96 10.33
CA ALA A 88 -6.33 21.35 9.66
C ALA A 88 -5.90 20.16 8.77
N MET A 89 -4.76 20.27 8.08
CA MET A 89 -4.18 19.18 7.30
C MET A 89 -3.75 18.01 8.19
N GLU A 90 -3.08 18.28 9.31
CA GLU A 90 -2.67 17.27 10.31
C GLU A 90 -3.85 16.52 10.93
N ARG A 91 -5.00 17.19 11.07
CA ARG A 91 -6.23 16.58 11.59
C ARG A 91 -7.03 15.77 10.56
N SER A 92 -6.72 15.92 9.27
CA SER A 92 -7.44 15.25 8.18
C SER A 92 -7.16 13.75 8.11
N GLY A 93 -8.00 13.01 7.39
CA GLY A 93 -7.74 11.62 7.00
C GLY A 93 -7.75 10.60 8.13
N ARG A 94 -8.43 10.89 9.26
CA ARG A 94 -8.47 10.00 10.43
C ARG A 94 -8.98 8.59 10.12
N THR A 95 -9.94 8.46 9.20
CA THR A 95 -10.43 7.15 8.74
C THR A 95 -9.38 6.42 7.91
N LEU A 96 -8.76 7.13 6.96
CA LEU A 96 -7.71 6.57 6.11
C LEU A 96 -6.50 6.11 6.93
N ASP A 97 -6.06 6.92 7.89
CA ASP A 97 -4.97 6.62 8.82
C ASP A 97 -5.25 5.31 9.57
N ARG A 98 -6.44 5.19 10.19
CA ARG A 98 -6.85 4.00 10.93
C ARG A 98 -6.92 2.75 10.06
N ALA A 99 -7.53 2.86 8.88
CA ALA A 99 -7.64 1.76 7.92
C ALA A 99 -6.26 1.34 7.40
N SER A 100 -5.41 2.31 7.03
CA SER A 100 -4.08 2.07 6.47
C SER A 100 -3.13 1.45 7.49
N GLN A 101 -3.08 1.97 8.73
CA GLN A 101 -2.22 1.41 9.78
C GLN A 101 -2.60 -0.05 10.08
N ALA A 102 -3.89 -0.36 10.20
CA ALA A 102 -4.35 -1.73 10.40
C ALA A 102 -4.02 -2.62 9.19
N PHE A 103 -4.32 -2.16 7.98
CA PHE A 103 -4.10 -2.92 6.75
C PHE A 103 -2.62 -3.23 6.50
N PHE A 104 -1.75 -2.22 6.54
CA PHE A 104 -0.33 -2.41 6.28
C PHE A 104 0.38 -3.14 7.42
N GLY A 105 -0.10 -3.04 8.67
CA GLY A 105 0.37 -3.88 9.77
C GLY A 105 0.08 -5.37 9.53
N VAL A 106 -1.17 -5.72 9.24
CA VAL A 106 -1.58 -7.11 9.03
C VAL A 106 -1.01 -7.67 7.74
N SER A 107 -1.11 -6.96 6.62
CA SER A 107 -0.65 -7.47 5.32
C SER A 107 0.88 -7.63 5.24
N GLN A 108 1.67 -7.02 6.13
CA GLN A 108 3.11 -7.29 6.22
C GLN A 108 3.43 -8.50 7.10
N ALA A 109 2.65 -8.74 8.16
CA ALA A 109 2.92 -9.79 9.14
C ALA A 109 2.18 -11.12 8.84
N ASN A 110 0.96 -11.04 8.31
CA ASN A 110 0.03 -12.15 8.14
C ASN A 110 -0.88 -11.92 6.91
N THR A 111 -0.29 -11.85 5.72
CA THR A 111 -1.05 -11.66 4.48
C THR A 111 -1.75 -12.94 4.01
N ASN A 112 -2.71 -12.76 3.10
CA ASN A 112 -3.38 -13.81 2.35
C ASN A 112 -3.78 -13.28 0.97
N ASP A 113 -4.32 -14.14 0.11
CA ASP A 113 -4.68 -13.77 -1.26
C ASP A 113 -5.69 -12.61 -1.34
N ALA A 114 -6.58 -12.50 -0.36
CA ALA A 114 -7.56 -11.41 -0.29
C ALA A 114 -6.87 -10.08 0.03
N LEU A 115 -5.99 -10.05 1.03
CA LEU A 115 -5.23 -8.86 1.39
C LEU A 115 -4.22 -8.46 0.32
N ASP A 116 -3.60 -9.42 -0.36
CA ASP A 116 -2.72 -9.16 -1.50
C ASP A 116 -3.49 -8.53 -2.67
N ALA A 117 -4.72 -9.00 -2.94
CA ALA A 117 -5.60 -8.38 -3.94
C ALA A 117 -5.98 -6.94 -3.58
N VAL A 118 -6.32 -6.68 -2.31
CA VAL A 118 -6.56 -5.31 -1.82
C VAL A 118 -5.31 -4.45 -2.01
N ARG A 119 -4.12 -4.95 -1.66
CA ARG A 119 -2.86 -4.20 -1.82
C ARG A 119 -2.64 -3.81 -3.28
N SER A 120 -2.82 -4.76 -4.22
CA SER A 120 -2.65 -4.50 -5.65
C SER A 120 -3.65 -3.48 -6.19
N ALA A 121 -4.90 -3.51 -5.71
CA ALA A 121 -5.94 -2.56 -6.11
C ALA A 121 -5.72 -1.15 -5.53
N GLU A 122 -5.30 -1.07 -4.26
CA GLU A 122 -5.26 0.19 -3.52
C GLU A 122 -3.92 0.93 -3.61
N ALA A 123 -2.79 0.24 -3.80
CA ALA A 123 -1.47 0.88 -3.91
C ALA A 123 -1.40 1.99 -4.98
N PRO A 124 -1.89 1.82 -6.23
CA PRO A 124 -1.92 2.91 -7.20
C PRO A 124 -2.91 4.02 -6.83
N LYS A 125 -4.05 3.69 -6.20
CA LYS A 125 -5.04 4.69 -5.76
C LYS A 125 -4.49 5.57 -4.62
N LEU A 126 -3.78 4.98 -3.67
CA LEU A 126 -3.10 5.69 -2.59
C LEU A 126 -1.99 6.62 -3.12
N ALA A 127 -1.27 6.21 -4.16
CA ALA A 127 -0.31 7.09 -4.84
C ALA A 127 -1.02 8.30 -5.48
N GLN A 128 -2.13 8.07 -6.19
CA GLN A 128 -2.94 9.13 -6.79
C GLN A 128 -3.58 10.05 -5.74
N HIS A 129 -3.97 9.49 -4.60
CA HIS A 129 -4.49 10.22 -3.45
C HIS A 129 -3.44 11.21 -2.89
N SER A 130 -2.21 10.73 -2.67
CA SER A 130 -1.09 11.59 -2.27
C SER A 130 -0.82 12.70 -3.31
N ASP A 131 -0.79 12.34 -4.60
CA ASP A 131 -0.61 13.31 -5.68
C ASP A 131 -1.75 14.34 -5.76
N ALA A 132 -3.00 13.94 -5.43
CA ALA A 132 -4.13 14.86 -5.40
C ALA A 132 -3.98 15.94 -4.32
N ILE A 133 -3.29 15.64 -3.23
CA ILE A 133 -3.02 16.57 -2.13
C ILE A 133 -1.79 17.44 -2.46
N TYR A 134 -0.64 16.82 -2.70
CA TYR A 134 0.63 17.55 -2.81
C TYR A 134 0.81 18.31 -4.13
N LEU A 135 0.05 17.96 -5.17
CA LEU A 135 0.08 18.70 -6.44
C LEU A 135 -1.06 19.72 -6.58
N ASP A 136 -1.95 19.85 -5.58
CA ASP A 136 -3.00 20.87 -5.57
C ASP A 136 -2.37 22.27 -5.41
N PRO A 137 -2.47 23.13 -6.45
CA PRO A 137 -1.86 24.46 -6.41
C PRO A 137 -2.49 25.38 -5.36
N LYS A 138 -3.76 25.19 -5.00
CA LYS A 138 -4.44 26.00 -3.98
C LYS A 138 -3.92 25.66 -2.60
N LEU A 139 -3.80 24.37 -2.27
CA LEU A 139 -3.19 23.95 -1.00
C LEU A 139 -1.76 24.45 -0.87
N PHE A 140 -0.94 24.24 -1.91
CA PHE A 140 0.44 24.70 -1.89
C PHE A 140 0.53 26.22 -1.72
N ALA A 141 -0.33 27.01 -2.40
CA ALA A 141 -0.34 28.46 -2.23
C ALA A 141 -0.62 28.89 -0.77
N ARG A 142 -1.50 28.18 -0.05
CA ARG A 142 -1.74 28.46 1.38
C ARG A 142 -0.51 28.16 2.24
N VAL A 143 0.11 27.00 2.04
CA VAL A 143 1.33 26.59 2.77
C VAL A 143 2.49 27.54 2.46
N GLN A 144 2.69 27.88 1.20
CA GLN A 144 3.72 28.83 0.75
C GLN A 144 3.53 30.22 1.36
N ALA A 145 2.29 30.70 1.48
CA ALA A 145 1.98 31.99 2.10
C ALA A 145 2.35 32.02 3.60
N LEU A 146 2.12 30.92 4.32
CA LEU A 146 2.54 30.77 5.71
C LEU A 146 4.06 30.68 5.82
N TYR A 147 4.69 29.83 5.01
CA TYR A 147 6.14 29.64 5.03
C TYR A 147 6.90 30.95 4.76
N ALA A 148 6.43 31.78 3.83
CA ALA A 148 7.01 33.08 3.53
C ALA A 148 6.98 34.07 4.71
N LYS A 149 6.09 33.85 5.69
CA LYS A 149 5.93 34.68 6.88
C LYS A 149 6.28 33.94 8.18
N LYS A 150 6.89 32.74 8.11
CA LYS A 150 7.07 31.85 9.27
C LYS A 150 7.72 32.52 10.48
N ASP A 151 8.65 33.45 10.26
CA ASP A 151 9.37 34.18 11.32
C ASP A 151 8.52 35.24 12.04
N SER A 152 7.39 35.66 11.48
CA SER A 152 6.50 36.68 12.06
C SER A 152 5.15 36.12 12.55
N LEU A 153 4.90 34.82 12.39
CA LEU A 153 3.63 34.17 12.77
C LEU A 153 3.51 33.86 14.27
N GLY A 154 4.58 34.06 15.06
CA GLY A 154 4.59 33.75 16.50
C GLY A 154 4.39 32.27 16.81
N LEU A 155 4.81 31.38 15.91
CA LEU A 155 4.73 29.93 16.07
C LEU A 155 5.71 29.46 17.15
N ASP A 156 5.31 28.44 17.90
CA ASP A 156 6.26 27.70 18.73
C ASP A 156 7.24 26.88 17.86
N ALA A 157 8.23 26.25 18.51
CA ALA A 157 9.28 25.51 17.81
C ALA A 157 8.74 24.32 16.99
N GLU A 158 7.74 23.62 17.51
CA GLU A 158 7.15 22.45 16.85
C GLU A 158 6.28 22.88 15.66
N GLN A 159 5.42 23.87 15.86
CA GLN A 159 4.59 24.48 14.81
C GLN A 159 5.46 25.04 13.67
N ARG A 160 6.56 25.71 14.00
CA ARG A 160 7.51 26.19 12.99
C ARG A 160 8.10 25.03 12.20
N HIS A 161 8.53 23.99 12.90
CA HIS A 161 9.17 22.84 12.26
C HIS A 161 8.21 22.07 11.35
N VAL A 162 6.98 21.80 11.79
CA VAL A 162 5.99 21.10 10.95
C VAL A 162 5.59 21.93 9.72
N LEU A 163 5.54 23.26 9.82
CA LEU A 163 5.37 24.13 8.65
C LEU A 163 6.53 24.01 7.66
N GLU A 164 7.77 23.93 8.14
CA GLU A 164 8.97 23.71 7.32
C GLU A 164 8.97 22.34 6.64
N ILE A 165 8.52 21.29 7.35
CA ILE A 165 8.33 19.93 6.79
C ILE A 165 7.30 19.97 5.67
N TYR A 166 6.07 20.44 5.92
CA TYR A 166 5.03 20.47 4.89
C TYR A 166 5.47 21.26 3.66
N HIS A 167 6.09 22.44 3.86
CA HIS A 167 6.59 23.22 2.73
C HIS A 167 7.61 22.43 1.89
N SER A 168 8.56 21.76 2.55
CA SER A 168 9.55 20.90 1.89
C SER A 168 8.88 19.72 1.17
N ASP A 169 7.90 19.06 1.78
CA ASP A 169 7.17 17.93 1.21
C ASP A 169 6.42 18.33 -0.06
N PHE A 170 5.73 19.47 -0.06
CA PHE A 170 5.06 19.98 -1.27
C PHE A 170 6.07 20.24 -2.41
N LEU A 171 7.20 20.89 -2.11
CA LEU A 171 8.23 21.12 -3.12
C LEU A 171 8.80 19.81 -3.66
N HIS A 172 9.17 18.90 -2.76
CA HIS A 172 9.73 17.60 -3.08
C HIS A 172 8.76 16.70 -3.86
N ALA A 173 7.46 16.83 -3.59
CA ALA A 173 6.39 16.15 -4.32
C ALA A 173 6.11 16.77 -5.70
N GLY A 174 6.68 17.94 -6.04
CA GLY A 174 6.53 18.57 -7.35
C GLY A 174 5.43 19.63 -7.43
N ALA A 175 5.06 20.27 -6.32
CA ALA A 175 4.00 21.29 -6.31
C ALA A 175 4.25 22.46 -7.28
N GLN A 176 5.51 22.77 -7.57
CA GLN A 176 5.96 23.84 -8.48
C GLN A 176 6.01 23.45 -9.96
N LEU A 177 5.79 22.18 -10.30
CA LEU A 177 5.73 21.75 -11.69
C LEU A 177 4.55 22.39 -12.41
N ASN A 178 4.69 22.60 -13.73
CA ASN A 178 3.57 22.94 -14.59
C ASN A 178 2.57 21.77 -14.70
N ASP A 179 1.35 22.03 -15.17
CA ASP A 179 0.28 21.03 -15.23
C ASP A 179 0.63 19.81 -16.10
N ALA A 180 1.36 20.00 -17.19
CA ALA A 180 1.78 18.91 -18.06
C ALA A 180 2.76 17.96 -17.35
N ASP A 181 3.74 18.52 -16.63
CA ASP A 181 4.72 17.74 -15.88
C ASP A 181 4.12 17.12 -14.61
N LYS A 182 3.14 17.78 -13.96
CA LYS A 182 2.31 17.14 -12.91
C LYS A 182 1.58 15.92 -13.44
N GLY A 183 1.05 15.96 -14.67
CA GLY A 183 0.43 14.82 -15.33
C GLY A 183 1.41 13.65 -15.53
N LYS A 184 2.63 13.93 -15.99
CA LYS A 184 3.70 12.92 -16.12
C LYS A 184 4.09 12.33 -14.76
N LEU A 185 4.23 13.17 -13.74
CA LEU A 185 4.61 12.75 -12.40
C LEU A 185 3.58 11.80 -11.78
N ARG A 186 2.28 12.09 -11.93
CA ARG A 186 1.19 11.21 -11.48
C ARG A 186 1.27 9.82 -12.11
N LEU A 187 1.54 9.76 -13.42
CA LEU A 187 1.72 8.50 -14.12
C LEU A 187 2.93 7.72 -13.59
N LEU A 188 4.07 8.41 -13.40
CA LEU A 188 5.28 7.79 -12.84
C LEU A 188 5.04 7.25 -11.42
N ASN A 189 4.41 8.03 -10.53
CA ASN A 189 4.10 7.61 -9.17
C ASN A 189 3.18 6.38 -9.15
N THR A 190 2.15 6.37 -9.99
CA THR A 190 1.25 5.22 -10.16
C THR A 190 2.04 3.98 -10.62
N GLN A 191 2.86 4.11 -11.66
CA GLN A 191 3.65 2.99 -12.22
C GLN A 191 4.69 2.46 -11.23
N ILE A 192 5.35 3.34 -10.46
CA ILE A 192 6.31 2.95 -9.42
C ILE A 192 5.59 2.18 -8.29
N SER A 193 4.43 2.67 -7.85
CA SER A 193 3.63 2.02 -6.80
C SER A 193 3.19 0.61 -7.21
N THR A 194 2.64 0.46 -8.42
CA THR A 194 2.26 -0.84 -8.98
C THR A 194 3.46 -1.77 -9.08
N ALA A 195 4.57 -1.33 -9.71
CA ALA A 195 5.73 -2.19 -9.91
C ALA A 195 6.39 -2.62 -8.58
N THR A 196 6.36 -1.76 -7.56
CA THR A 196 6.90 -2.08 -6.22
C THR A 196 6.02 -3.10 -5.50
N THR A 197 4.69 -3.00 -5.64
CA THR A 197 3.75 -3.99 -5.10
C THR A 197 3.93 -5.35 -5.77
N ASP A 198 4.06 -5.37 -7.11
CA ASP A 198 4.34 -6.59 -7.88
C ASP A 198 5.66 -7.24 -7.44
N PHE A 199 6.70 -6.43 -7.19
CA PHE A 199 7.98 -6.91 -6.69
C PHE A 199 7.84 -7.62 -5.34
N GLN A 200 7.12 -7.02 -4.39
CA GLN A 200 6.91 -7.60 -3.05
C GLN A 200 6.18 -8.93 -3.11
N GLN A 201 5.10 -9.02 -3.91
CA GLN A 201 4.32 -10.25 -4.08
C GLN A 201 5.15 -11.36 -4.74
N LYS A 202 5.87 -11.05 -5.82
CA LYS A 202 6.75 -12.01 -6.50
C LYS A 202 7.91 -12.46 -5.61
N LEU A 203 8.47 -11.58 -4.79
CA LEU A 203 9.51 -11.95 -3.83
C LEU A 203 8.98 -12.90 -2.75
N LEU A 204 7.79 -12.65 -2.21
CA LEU A 204 7.15 -13.53 -1.24
C LEU A 204 6.85 -14.91 -1.86
N ALA A 205 6.23 -14.92 -3.04
CA ALA A 205 5.93 -16.15 -3.77
C ALA A 205 7.20 -16.94 -4.14
N GLY A 206 8.23 -16.24 -4.64
CA GLY A 206 9.54 -16.83 -4.96
C GLY A 206 10.26 -17.38 -3.72
N THR A 207 10.13 -16.73 -2.57
CA THR A 207 10.67 -17.23 -1.29
C THR A 207 9.92 -18.49 -0.84
N LYS A 208 8.58 -18.50 -0.91
CA LYS A 208 7.76 -19.67 -0.55
C LYS A 208 8.06 -20.88 -1.45
N ALA A 209 8.09 -20.67 -2.78
CA ALA A 209 8.41 -21.68 -3.79
C ALA A 209 9.91 -22.07 -3.80
N GLY A 210 10.76 -21.21 -3.26
CA GLY A 210 12.20 -21.40 -3.16
C GLY A 210 12.64 -22.30 -2.01
N ALA A 211 11.76 -22.71 -1.09
CA ALA A 211 12.13 -23.57 0.03
C ALA A 211 12.82 -24.87 -0.43
N LEU A 212 13.80 -25.34 0.35
CA LEU A 212 14.47 -26.61 0.06
C LEU A 212 13.67 -27.76 0.66
N VAL A 213 13.17 -28.64 -0.20
CA VAL A 213 12.51 -29.88 0.21
C VAL A 213 13.54 -31.00 0.26
N VAL A 214 13.54 -31.75 1.35
CA VAL A 214 14.46 -32.87 1.61
C VAL A 214 13.64 -34.12 1.93
N ASP A 215 13.95 -35.22 1.24
CA ASP A 215 13.23 -36.49 1.38
C ASP A 215 13.85 -37.43 2.42
N ASP A 216 15.14 -37.22 2.73
CA ASP A 216 15.92 -38.10 3.59
C ASP A 216 16.43 -37.33 4.81
N LYS A 217 16.07 -37.80 6.01
CA LYS A 217 16.52 -37.21 7.29
C LYS A 217 18.04 -37.17 7.38
N ALA A 218 18.76 -38.13 6.79
CA ALA A 218 20.22 -38.17 6.85
C ALA A 218 20.88 -36.94 6.18
N LYS A 219 20.21 -36.33 5.19
CA LYS A 219 20.68 -35.10 4.54
C LYS A 219 20.58 -33.86 5.44
N LEU A 220 19.88 -33.96 6.56
CA LEU A 220 19.78 -32.92 7.58
C LEU A 220 20.80 -33.10 8.73
N ALA A 221 21.77 -33.99 8.58
CA ALA A 221 22.80 -34.23 9.59
C ALA A 221 23.44 -32.92 10.06
N GLY A 222 23.54 -32.75 11.38
CA GLY A 222 24.08 -31.56 12.04
C GLY A 222 23.01 -30.56 12.51
N LEU A 223 21.78 -30.64 12.00
CA LEU A 223 20.64 -29.97 12.65
C LEU A 223 20.28 -30.66 13.97
N SER A 224 19.81 -29.87 14.93
CA SER A 224 19.21 -30.37 16.17
C SER A 224 17.89 -31.10 15.90
N ASP A 225 17.47 -31.97 16.82
CA ASP A 225 16.19 -32.67 16.70
C ASP A 225 14.99 -31.70 16.62
N ALA A 226 15.08 -30.56 17.30
CA ALA A 226 14.06 -29.52 17.24
C ALA A 226 13.96 -28.88 15.85
N GLU A 227 15.10 -28.59 15.20
CA GLU A 227 15.13 -28.05 13.83
C GLU A 227 14.61 -29.07 12.81
N VAL A 228 14.96 -30.36 12.98
CA VAL A 228 14.45 -31.43 12.12
C VAL A 228 12.93 -31.59 12.30
N ALA A 229 12.42 -31.53 13.53
CA ALA A 229 10.99 -31.58 13.82
C ALA A 229 10.24 -30.38 13.21
N ALA A 230 10.79 -29.17 13.34
CA ALA A 230 10.22 -27.97 12.72
C ALA A 230 10.19 -28.06 11.19
N ALA A 231 11.25 -28.60 10.57
CA ALA A 231 11.28 -28.82 9.13
C ALA A 231 10.25 -29.85 8.67
N ALA A 232 10.03 -30.91 9.45
CA ALA A 232 8.99 -31.91 9.18
C ALA A 232 7.58 -31.32 9.31
N GLU A 233 7.34 -30.49 10.33
CA GLU A 233 6.04 -29.84 10.51
C GLU A 233 5.74 -28.84 9.38
N GLY A 234 6.72 -28.02 9.01
CA GLY A 234 6.59 -27.12 7.86
C GLY A 234 6.36 -27.86 6.54
N ALA A 235 6.80 -29.12 6.42
CA ALA A 235 6.46 -29.97 5.28
C ALA A 235 4.99 -30.42 5.32
N LYS A 236 4.48 -30.82 6.48
CA LYS A 236 3.06 -31.21 6.65
C LYS A 236 2.12 -30.05 6.36
N GLU A 237 2.40 -28.86 6.88
CA GLU A 237 1.62 -27.64 6.61
C GLU A 237 1.54 -27.32 5.11
N ARG A 238 2.55 -27.75 4.34
CA ARG A 238 2.62 -27.61 2.87
C ARG A 238 2.09 -28.84 2.11
N GLY A 239 1.42 -29.76 2.79
CA GLY A 239 0.85 -30.96 2.17
C GLY A 239 1.90 -32.00 1.73
N MET A 240 3.08 -32.00 2.34
CA MET A 240 4.21 -32.89 2.03
C MET A 240 4.59 -33.79 3.22
N PRO A 241 3.67 -34.60 3.77
CA PRO A 241 3.98 -35.47 4.91
C PRO A 241 5.10 -36.45 4.57
N GLY A 242 5.99 -36.70 5.54
CA GLY A 242 7.16 -37.56 5.37
C GLY A 242 8.38 -36.89 4.75
N LYS A 243 8.27 -35.62 4.32
CA LYS A 243 9.40 -34.80 3.86
C LYS A 243 9.81 -33.79 4.95
N TYR A 244 10.87 -33.04 4.66
CA TYR A 244 11.35 -31.94 5.47
C TYR A 244 11.48 -30.68 4.60
N VAL A 245 11.07 -29.53 5.11
CA VAL A 245 11.15 -28.25 4.39
C VAL A 245 12.01 -27.27 5.15
N LEU A 246 13.11 -26.84 4.54
CA LEU A 246 13.91 -25.71 5.01
C LEU A 246 13.45 -24.44 4.30
N SER A 247 12.70 -23.61 5.02
CA SER A 247 12.22 -22.32 4.52
C SER A 247 13.36 -21.31 4.39
N LEU A 248 13.30 -20.47 3.35
CA LEU A 248 14.29 -19.42 3.13
C LEU A 248 14.02 -18.20 4.02
N GLN A 249 15.07 -17.67 4.63
CA GLN A 249 15.09 -16.34 5.27
C GLN A 249 15.41 -15.26 4.25
N ASN A 250 15.08 -14.00 4.53
CA ASN A 250 15.24 -12.88 3.58
C ASN A 250 16.71 -12.61 3.16
N THR A 251 17.67 -12.94 4.02
CA THR A 251 19.10 -12.73 3.79
C THR A 251 19.71 -13.73 2.81
N THR A 252 20.85 -13.37 2.22
CA THR A 252 21.63 -14.28 1.36
C THR A 252 22.03 -15.54 2.11
N GLN A 253 22.73 -15.38 3.23
CA GLN A 253 23.09 -16.50 4.10
C GLN A 253 21.84 -17.05 4.80
N GLN A 254 21.80 -18.37 4.92
CA GLN A 254 20.72 -19.11 5.56
C GLN A 254 21.22 -19.73 6.87
N PRO A 255 20.53 -19.56 8.01
CA PRO A 255 21.04 -20.02 9.31
C PRO A 255 21.45 -21.49 9.36
N ALA A 256 20.63 -22.37 8.76
CA ALA A 256 20.89 -23.82 8.71
C ALA A 256 22.23 -24.19 8.04
N LEU A 257 22.83 -23.31 7.23
CA LEU A 257 24.13 -23.56 6.61
C LEU A 257 25.25 -23.73 7.63
N ALA A 258 25.13 -23.12 8.82
CA ALA A 258 26.14 -23.23 9.87
C ALA A 258 26.15 -24.63 10.52
N SER A 259 24.98 -25.28 10.60
CA SER A 259 24.80 -26.54 11.32
C SER A 259 24.83 -27.76 10.39
N LEU A 260 24.34 -27.63 9.15
CA LEU A 260 24.28 -28.73 8.18
C LEU A 260 25.68 -29.28 7.86
N SER A 261 25.89 -30.57 8.11
CA SER A 261 27.14 -31.26 7.83
C SER A 261 27.28 -31.69 6.37
N ASP A 262 26.17 -32.03 5.71
CA ASP A 262 26.17 -32.43 4.30
C ASP A 262 26.40 -31.23 3.35
N ARG A 263 27.52 -31.26 2.62
CA ARG A 263 27.91 -30.16 1.72
C ARG A 263 26.93 -29.99 0.56
N ALA A 264 26.37 -31.07 0.05
CA ALA A 264 25.43 -31.00 -1.07
C ALA A 264 24.12 -30.30 -0.65
N THR A 265 23.62 -30.58 0.55
CA THR A 265 22.43 -29.95 1.12
C THR A 265 22.69 -28.47 1.42
N ARG A 266 23.86 -28.11 1.95
CA ARG A 266 24.26 -26.69 2.09
C ARG A 266 24.26 -25.97 0.74
N ALA A 267 24.90 -26.56 -0.27
CA ALA A 267 24.95 -25.98 -1.61
C ALA A 267 23.55 -25.81 -2.22
N ALA A 268 22.68 -26.82 -2.09
CA ALA A 268 21.31 -26.74 -2.56
C ALA A 268 20.50 -25.64 -1.85
N LEU A 269 20.63 -25.52 -0.51
CA LEU A 269 19.95 -24.48 0.25
C LEU A 269 20.42 -23.08 -0.15
N PHE A 270 21.74 -22.90 -0.28
CA PHE A 270 22.31 -21.63 -0.71
C PHE A 270 21.87 -21.26 -2.12
N GLU A 271 21.91 -22.21 -3.06
CA GLU A 271 21.47 -22.00 -4.46
C GLU A 271 20.00 -21.57 -4.54
N LYS A 272 19.15 -22.19 -3.73
CA LYS A 272 17.74 -21.81 -3.60
C LYS A 272 17.57 -20.39 -3.07
N SER A 273 18.35 -19.99 -2.06
CA SER A 273 18.37 -18.63 -1.50
C SER A 273 18.83 -17.59 -2.53
N TRP A 274 19.96 -17.87 -3.19
CA TRP A 274 20.62 -16.99 -4.14
C TRP A 274 19.74 -16.69 -5.35
N ASN A 275 19.08 -17.73 -5.87
CA ASN A 275 18.26 -17.63 -7.09
C ASN A 275 16.75 -17.62 -6.81
N ARG A 276 16.28 -17.21 -5.62
CA ARG A 276 14.85 -17.32 -5.24
C ARG A 276 13.87 -16.58 -6.18
N SER A 277 14.33 -15.53 -6.84
CA SER A 277 13.51 -14.66 -7.72
C SER A 277 14.24 -14.30 -9.03
N GLN A 278 15.05 -15.22 -9.55
CA GLN A 278 15.84 -15.00 -10.79
C GLN A 278 15.81 -16.22 -11.74
N ARG A 279 14.72 -17.00 -11.71
CA ARG A 279 14.61 -18.29 -12.41
C ARG A 279 13.93 -18.22 -13.78
N GLY A 280 13.59 -17.02 -14.25
CA GLY A 280 12.79 -16.83 -15.46
C GLY A 280 11.34 -17.33 -15.32
N ASP A 281 10.89 -17.61 -14.10
CA ASP A 281 9.53 -18.05 -13.79
C ASP A 281 8.62 -16.85 -13.45
N ALA A 282 7.38 -17.14 -13.04
CA ALA A 282 6.41 -16.12 -12.65
C ALA A 282 6.86 -15.25 -11.46
N ASN A 283 7.89 -15.67 -10.71
CA ASN A 283 8.43 -14.97 -9.54
C ASN A 283 9.75 -14.23 -9.85
N ASP A 284 10.17 -14.19 -11.11
CA ASP A 284 11.36 -13.45 -11.51
C ASP A 284 11.16 -11.94 -11.34
N THR A 285 12.07 -11.30 -10.60
CA THR A 285 12.00 -9.87 -10.28
C THR A 285 12.95 -9.00 -11.09
N ARG A 286 13.81 -9.57 -11.95
CA ARG A 286 14.90 -8.83 -12.61
C ARG A 286 14.37 -7.73 -13.53
N ALA A 287 13.38 -8.05 -14.37
CA ALA A 287 12.75 -7.09 -15.25
C ALA A 287 12.01 -5.98 -14.47
N LEU A 288 11.38 -6.33 -13.34
CA LEU A 288 10.70 -5.35 -12.47
C LEU A 288 11.69 -4.40 -11.82
N ILE A 289 12.81 -4.90 -11.29
CA ILE A 289 13.85 -4.04 -10.70
C ILE A 289 14.39 -3.05 -11.74
N GLN A 290 14.66 -3.51 -12.96
CA GLN A 290 15.09 -2.64 -14.04
C GLN A 290 14.05 -1.55 -14.34
N LYS A 291 12.77 -1.92 -14.45
CA LYS A 291 11.67 -0.97 -14.66
C LYS A 291 11.57 0.04 -13.52
N ILE A 292 11.62 -0.40 -12.27
CA ILE A 292 11.57 0.48 -11.08
C ILE A 292 12.73 1.48 -11.10
N ALA A 293 13.95 1.02 -11.40
CA ALA A 293 15.12 1.90 -11.48
C ALA A 293 14.99 2.96 -12.58
N GLN A 294 14.48 2.57 -13.76
CA GLN A 294 14.22 3.49 -14.88
C GLN A 294 13.16 4.54 -14.51
N LEU A 295 12.02 4.10 -13.96
CA LEU A 295 10.94 5.01 -13.53
C LEU A 295 11.41 5.98 -12.45
N ARG A 296 12.21 5.52 -11.50
CA ARG A 296 12.80 6.34 -10.44
C ARG A 296 13.78 7.38 -11.00
N ALA A 297 14.59 7.02 -11.99
CA ALA A 297 15.48 7.96 -12.67
C ALA A 297 14.68 9.03 -13.43
N GLN A 298 13.62 8.62 -14.15
CA GLN A 298 12.71 9.55 -14.85
C GLN A 298 12.01 10.51 -13.88
N LYS A 299 11.53 10.00 -12.74
CA LYS A 299 10.90 10.83 -11.69
C LYS A 299 11.89 11.86 -11.14
N ALA A 300 13.11 11.45 -10.81
CA ALA A 300 14.13 12.36 -10.30
C ALA A 300 14.46 13.45 -11.32
N GLN A 301 14.64 13.09 -12.60
CA GLN A 301 14.90 14.05 -13.66
C GLN A 301 13.74 15.03 -13.86
N LEU A 302 12.49 14.56 -13.80
CA LEU A 302 11.29 15.41 -13.90
C LEU A 302 11.21 16.45 -12.77
N LEU A 303 11.80 16.14 -11.62
CA LEU A 303 11.85 17.01 -10.44
C LEU A 303 13.20 17.73 -10.31
N ASP A 304 13.97 17.83 -11.40
CA ASP A 304 15.26 18.52 -11.49
C ASP A 304 16.36 17.97 -10.54
N TYR A 305 16.24 16.72 -10.11
CA TYR A 305 17.30 16.01 -9.38
C TYR A 305 18.24 15.29 -10.37
N PRO A 306 19.56 15.26 -10.12
CA PRO A 306 20.52 14.61 -11.01
C PRO A 306 20.36 13.08 -11.07
N ASN A 307 19.77 12.48 -10.04
CA ASN A 307 19.46 11.05 -9.96
C ASN A 307 18.52 10.77 -8.78
N TYR A 308 18.01 9.54 -8.69
CA TYR A 308 17.08 9.16 -7.63
C TYR A 308 17.71 9.12 -6.22
N ALA A 309 19.03 8.97 -6.08
CA ALA A 309 19.67 9.03 -4.77
C ALA A 309 19.66 10.47 -4.22
N ALA A 310 19.89 11.47 -5.07
CA ALA A 310 19.75 12.87 -4.68
C ALA A 310 18.29 13.22 -4.31
N TYR A 311 17.32 12.71 -5.07
CA TYR A 311 15.90 12.81 -4.73
C TYR A 311 15.61 12.18 -3.36
N SER A 312 16.01 10.93 -3.15
CA SER A 312 15.67 10.18 -1.93
C SER A 312 16.37 10.66 -0.65
N LEU A 313 17.42 11.47 -0.76
CA LEU A 313 18.20 11.94 0.39
C LEU A 313 17.82 13.37 0.84
N TYR A 314 16.79 13.99 0.26
CA TYR A 314 16.44 15.40 0.53
C TYR A 314 16.13 15.66 2.02
N ASP A 315 15.46 14.73 2.69
CA ASP A 315 15.07 14.78 4.11
C ASP A 315 15.99 13.91 5.00
N GLN A 316 16.95 13.21 4.43
CA GLN A 316 17.82 12.29 5.15
C GLN A 316 18.99 13.01 5.84
N MET A 317 19.52 12.41 6.92
CA MET A 317 20.64 13.00 7.67
C MET A 317 21.93 13.09 6.87
N ALA A 318 22.14 12.17 5.92
CA ALA A 318 23.32 12.21 5.04
C ALA A 318 23.30 13.39 4.06
N LYS A 319 22.11 13.97 3.78
CA LYS A 319 21.83 15.09 2.85
C LYS A 319 22.20 14.88 1.39
N THR A 320 23.33 14.24 1.09
CA THR A 320 23.85 14.10 -0.26
C THR A 320 24.36 12.68 -0.54
N PRO A 321 24.26 12.20 -1.80
CA PRO A 321 24.86 10.93 -2.19
C PRO A 321 26.38 10.88 -1.96
N ALA A 322 27.07 12.02 -2.09
CA ALA A 322 28.51 12.11 -1.90
C ALA A 322 28.92 11.84 -0.45
N ALA A 323 28.21 12.41 0.52
CA ALA A 323 28.46 12.18 1.94
C ALA A 323 28.23 10.72 2.33
N ALA A 324 27.10 10.13 1.89
CA ALA A 324 26.79 8.72 2.13
C ALA A 324 27.89 7.79 1.54
N LYS A 325 28.29 8.03 0.28
CA LYS A 325 29.37 7.25 -0.37
C LYS A 325 30.71 7.44 0.32
N GLY A 326 31.04 8.67 0.72
CA GLY A 326 32.28 9.00 1.43
C GLY A 326 32.39 8.23 2.73
N PHE A 327 31.31 8.21 3.53
CA PHE A 327 31.25 7.43 4.77
C PHE A 327 31.46 5.94 4.53
N MET A 328 30.71 5.33 3.59
CA MET A 328 30.85 3.89 3.29
C MET A 328 32.24 3.49 2.80
N THR A 329 32.98 4.41 2.17
CA THR A 329 34.34 4.15 1.67
C THR A 329 35.39 4.16 2.79
N GLN A 330 35.05 4.68 3.96
CA GLN A 330 35.93 4.71 5.14
C GLN A 330 35.80 3.47 6.04
N LEU A 331 34.79 2.63 5.80
CA LEU A 331 34.55 1.38 6.54
C LEU A 331 35.34 0.22 5.92
#